data_AF-A0A7W8CXN8-F1
#
_entry.id   AF-A0A7W8CXN8-F1
#
_cell.length_a   1.000
_cell.length_b   1.000
_cell.length_c   1.000
_cell.angle_alpha   90.00
_cell.angle_beta   90.00
_cell.angle_gamma   90.00
#
_symmetry.space_group_name_H-M   'P 1'
#
loop_
_entity.id
_entity.type
_entity.pdbx_description
1 polymer ?
#
loop_
_entity_poly.entity_id
_entity_poly.type
_entity_poly.pdbx_seq_one_letter_code
_entity_poly.pdbx_strand_id
1 'polypeptide(L)'
;MDQLAAHGYKTADLDYCLLTHMDIDHAGGIGEVKEAGHILCSAAEWQAANKHNPRYLRRLWRDVNIETFADEPFDLFQDGTIIAFPMHGHSAGMTAIRVGSKDRYLIIAGDAGYGRPSWQRQVLPGVEWNRKETKQSLKKLRALALDPHCEAILMTHDPENTKPTFEF
;
A
#
# COMPACT_ATOMS: atom_id res chain seq x y z
N MET A 1 19.57 8.56 -5.57
CA MET A 1 19.41 9.95 -5.06
C MET A 1 18.41 9.86 -3.93
N ASP A 2 18.78 10.29 -2.73
CA ASP A 2 17.94 10.23 -1.54
C ASP A 2 16.75 11.19 -1.69
N GLN A 3 15.53 10.64 -1.77
CA GLN A 3 14.30 11.40 -2.02
C GLN A 3 13.88 12.25 -0.82
N LEU A 4 14.13 11.79 0.41
CA LEU A 4 13.79 12.54 1.62
C LEU A 4 14.67 13.79 1.71
N ALA A 5 15.97 13.61 1.54
CA ALA A 5 16.93 14.70 1.58
C ALA A 5 16.65 15.73 0.47
N ALA A 6 16.24 15.29 -0.73
CA ALA A 6 15.86 16.18 -1.83
C ALA A 6 14.64 17.07 -1.49
N HIS A 7 13.79 16.64 -0.56
CA HIS A 7 12.64 17.41 -0.06
C HIS A 7 12.90 18.07 1.30
N GLY A 8 14.14 18.03 1.81
CA GLY A 8 14.53 18.67 3.06
C GLY A 8 14.20 17.88 4.32
N TYR A 9 13.84 16.59 4.21
CA TYR A 9 13.52 15.71 5.33
C TYR A 9 14.65 14.74 5.65
N LYS A 10 14.74 14.38 6.92
CA LYS A 10 15.52 13.23 7.41
C LYS A 10 14.58 12.06 7.67
N THR A 11 15.17 10.87 7.76
CA THR A 11 14.49 9.63 8.16
C THR A 11 13.77 9.76 9.50
N ALA A 12 14.41 10.42 10.48
CA ALA A 12 13.85 10.68 11.80
C ALA A 12 12.71 11.72 11.83
N ASP A 13 12.47 12.44 10.72
CA ASP A 13 11.35 13.38 10.61
C ASP A 13 10.04 12.66 10.20
N LEU A 14 10.10 11.36 9.89
CA LEU A 14 8.94 10.58 9.52
C LEU A 14 8.22 10.06 10.76
N ASP A 15 7.01 10.53 11.02
CA ASP A 15 6.17 9.98 12.11
C ASP A 15 5.68 8.56 11.78
N TYR A 16 5.29 8.31 10.52
CA TYR A 16 4.71 7.04 10.08
C TYR A 16 5.21 6.61 8.69
N CYS A 17 5.50 5.32 8.55
CA CYS A 17 5.73 4.63 7.29
C CYS A 17 4.74 3.46 7.17
N LEU A 18 3.73 3.60 6.30
CA LEU A 18 2.74 2.56 6.04
C LEU A 18 3.19 1.69 4.85
N LEU A 19 3.30 0.38 5.07
CA LEU A 19 3.64 -0.58 4.02
C LEU A 19 2.36 -1.15 3.40
N THR A 20 2.27 -1.10 2.07
CA THR A 20 1.17 -1.76 1.34
C THR A 20 1.30 -3.28 1.41
N HIS A 21 2.54 -3.78 1.30
CA HIS A 21 2.93 -5.18 1.46
C HIS A 21 4.47 -5.31 1.57
N MET A 22 4.99 -6.55 1.67
CA MET A 22 6.39 -6.82 2.02
C MET A 22 7.27 -7.29 0.85
N ASP A 23 6.87 -7.06 -0.40
CA ASP A 23 7.70 -7.41 -1.56
C ASP A 23 8.93 -6.51 -1.65
N ILE A 24 9.97 -6.98 -2.35
CA ILE A 24 11.31 -6.36 -2.37
C ILE A 24 11.29 -4.90 -2.82
N ASP A 25 10.44 -4.54 -3.77
CA ASP A 25 10.33 -3.21 -4.35
C ASP A 25 9.49 -2.24 -3.50
N HIS A 26 8.79 -2.75 -2.48
CA HIS A 26 8.02 -1.96 -1.50
C HIS A 26 8.71 -1.91 -0.14
N ALA A 27 9.32 -3.02 0.28
CA ALA A 27 10.03 -3.19 1.53
C ALA A 27 11.55 -2.99 1.41
N GLY A 28 12.09 -2.74 0.21
CA GLY A 28 13.53 -2.67 -0.04
C GLY A 28 14.26 -1.56 0.72
N GLY A 29 13.60 -0.41 0.90
CA GLY A 29 14.16 0.78 1.56
C GLY A 29 13.87 0.89 3.05
N ILE A 30 13.15 -0.05 3.67
CA ILE A 30 12.69 0.10 5.07
C ILE A 30 13.85 0.16 6.08
N GLY A 31 14.98 -0.48 5.77
CA GLY A 31 16.19 -0.38 6.59
C GLY A 31 16.79 1.03 6.61
N GLU A 32 16.55 1.82 5.56
CA GLU A 32 17.00 3.23 5.46
C GLU A 32 16.10 4.15 6.28
N VAL A 33 14.80 3.85 6.40
CA VAL A 33 13.83 4.62 7.20
C VAL A 33 13.57 4.03 8.59
N LYS A 34 14.47 3.19 9.12
CA LYS A 34 14.32 2.53 10.43
C LYS A 34 14.19 3.46 11.64
N GLU A 35 14.49 4.75 11.44
CA GLU A 35 14.38 5.81 12.45
C GLU A 35 13.03 6.52 12.43
N ALA A 36 12.13 6.15 11.51
CA ALA A 36 10.75 6.64 11.52
C ALA A 36 10.07 6.26 12.85
N GLY A 37 9.17 7.11 13.34
CA GLY A 37 8.45 6.90 14.61
C GLY A 37 7.71 5.57 14.65
N HIS A 38 7.00 5.25 13.56
CA HIS A 38 6.26 4.01 13.38
C HIS A 38 6.44 3.46 11.97
N ILE A 39 6.72 2.15 11.85
CA ILE A 39 6.71 1.43 10.57
C ILE A 39 5.67 0.34 10.68
N LEU A 40 4.62 0.41 9.85
CA LEU A 40 3.39 -0.34 10.03
C LEU A 40 3.12 -1.25 8.83
N CYS A 41 2.72 -2.49 9.12
CA CYS A 41 2.33 -3.48 8.13
C CYS A 41 1.04 -4.18 8.59
N SER A 42 0.23 -4.73 7.67
CA SER A 42 -0.92 -5.53 8.10
C SER A 42 -0.46 -6.80 8.82
N ALA A 43 -1.20 -7.22 9.85
CA ALA A 43 -0.88 -8.43 10.60
C ALA A 43 -0.84 -9.67 9.69
N ALA A 44 -1.71 -9.75 8.68
CA ALA A 44 -1.73 -10.84 7.71
C ALA A 44 -0.46 -10.89 6.85
N GLU A 45 0.01 -9.73 6.38
CA GLU A 45 1.23 -9.65 5.58
C GLU A 45 2.46 -9.97 6.43
N TRP A 46 2.54 -9.41 7.64
CA TRP A 46 3.64 -9.67 8.56
C TRP A 46 3.76 -11.16 8.92
N GLN A 47 2.63 -11.83 9.14
CA GLN A 47 2.61 -13.28 9.38
C GLN A 47 3.08 -14.09 8.17
N ALA A 48 2.69 -13.70 6.95
CA ALA A 48 3.14 -14.37 5.73
C ALA A 48 4.63 -14.13 5.46
N ALA A 49 5.11 -12.90 5.69
CA ALA A 49 6.50 -12.48 5.49
C ALA A 49 7.49 -13.17 6.45
N ASN A 50 7.03 -13.57 7.63
CA ASN A 50 7.87 -14.25 8.63
C ASN A 50 7.80 -15.79 8.59
N LYS A 51 6.93 -16.37 7.75
CA LYS A 51 6.98 -17.81 7.43
C LYS A 51 8.09 -18.11 6.42
N HIS A 52 8.44 -19.39 6.27
CA HIS A 52 9.35 -19.82 5.20
C HIS A 52 8.69 -19.65 3.83
N ASN A 53 8.88 -18.48 3.22
CA ASN A 53 8.33 -18.12 1.92
C ASN A 53 9.39 -17.38 1.09
N PRO A 54 9.81 -17.90 -0.07
CA PRO A 54 10.88 -17.33 -0.88
C PRO A 54 10.53 -15.97 -1.51
N ARG A 55 9.25 -15.57 -1.51
CA ARG A 55 8.81 -14.24 -1.93
C ARG A 55 9.44 -13.14 -1.08
N TYR A 56 9.62 -13.41 0.21
CA TYR A 56 9.96 -12.41 1.21
C TYR A 56 11.44 -12.47 1.60
N LEU A 57 12.14 -11.36 1.44
CA LEU A 57 13.55 -11.24 1.79
C LEU A 57 13.72 -10.69 3.21
N ARG A 58 13.52 -11.55 4.21
CA ARG A 58 13.58 -11.20 5.66
C ARG A 58 14.81 -10.42 6.11
N ARG A 59 15.92 -10.48 5.37
CA ARG A 59 17.11 -9.67 5.65
C ARG A 59 16.86 -8.15 5.55
N LEU A 60 15.85 -7.72 4.78
CA LEU A 60 15.54 -6.30 4.56
C LEU A 60 14.97 -5.60 5.80
N TRP A 61 14.30 -6.34 6.69
CA TRP A 61 13.71 -5.84 7.94
C TRP A 61 14.29 -6.47 9.21
N ARG A 62 15.48 -7.06 9.14
CA ARG A 62 16.06 -7.79 10.29
C ARG A 62 16.19 -6.92 11.55
N ASP A 63 16.60 -5.67 11.37
CA ASP A 63 16.91 -4.73 12.45
C ASP A 63 15.92 -3.54 12.45
N VAL A 64 14.70 -3.78 11.95
CA VAL A 64 13.64 -2.77 11.84
C VAL A 64 12.48 -3.18 12.75
N ASN A 65 12.01 -2.25 13.59
CA ASN A 65 10.83 -2.47 14.42
C ASN A 65 9.57 -2.29 13.56
N ILE A 66 8.98 -3.39 13.11
CA ILE A 66 7.72 -3.38 12.36
C ILE A 66 6.57 -3.62 13.32
N GLU A 67 5.69 -2.62 13.41
CA GLU A 67 4.41 -2.70 14.10
C GLU A 67 3.33 -3.24 13.16
N THR A 68 2.29 -3.84 13.73
CA THR A 68 1.19 -4.40 12.96
C THR A 68 -0.15 -3.81 13.32
N PHE A 69 -0.95 -3.48 12.31
CA PHE A 69 -2.38 -3.22 12.46
C PHE A 69 -3.22 -4.44 12.06
N ALA A 70 -4.45 -4.49 12.55
CA ALA A 70 -5.38 -5.57 12.26
C ALA A 70 -5.68 -5.67 10.75
N ASP A 71 -6.00 -6.87 10.27
CA ASP A 71 -6.29 -7.12 8.86
C ASP A 71 -7.74 -6.74 8.49
N GLU A 72 -8.07 -5.49 8.79
CA GLU A 72 -9.38 -4.87 8.64
C GLU A 72 -9.19 -3.35 8.43
N PRO A 73 -10.25 -2.58 8.12
CA PRO A 73 -10.12 -1.13 8.01
C PRO A 73 -9.50 -0.51 9.28
N PHE A 74 -8.36 0.14 9.11
CA PHE A 74 -7.58 0.76 10.17
C PHE A 74 -7.43 2.25 9.88
N ASP A 75 -8.01 3.07 10.76
CA ASP A 75 -7.89 4.52 10.72
C ASP A 75 -6.70 4.96 11.57
N LEU A 76 -5.66 5.46 10.91
CA LEU A 76 -4.38 5.77 11.55
C LEU A 76 -4.51 6.89 12.60
N PHE A 77 -5.27 7.93 12.27
CA PHE A 77 -5.41 9.13 13.10
C PHE A 77 -6.75 9.21 13.82
N GLN A 78 -7.67 8.28 13.54
CA GLN A 78 -9.04 8.25 14.08
C GLN A 78 -9.88 9.48 13.69
N ASP A 79 -9.47 10.19 12.63
CA ASP A 79 -10.15 11.34 12.05
C ASP A 79 -10.68 11.06 10.63
N GLY A 80 -10.44 9.86 10.12
CA GLY A 80 -10.82 9.41 8.79
C GLY A 80 -9.97 9.95 7.65
N THR A 81 -8.82 10.58 7.91
CA THR A 81 -7.96 11.14 6.83
C THR A 81 -7.06 10.10 6.19
N ILE A 82 -6.55 9.14 6.97
CA ILE A 82 -5.71 8.04 6.50
C ILE A 82 -6.32 6.71 6.95
N ILE A 83 -6.92 5.99 6.01
CA ILE A 83 -7.55 4.69 6.28
C ILE A 83 -6.86 3.61 5.46
N ALA A 84 -6.14 2.72 6.13
CA ALA A 84 -5.62 1.48 5.54
C ALA A 84 -6.74 0.43 5.49
N PHE A 85 -6.85 -0.33 4.40
CA PHE A 85 -7.86 -1.39 4.31
C PHE A 85 -7.41 -2.57 3.44
N PRO A 86 -7.94 -3.79 3.71
CA PRO A 86 -7.43 -5.00 3.06
C PRO A 86 -7.84 -5.14 1.59
N MET A 87 -6.85 -5.44 0.76
CA MET A 87 -6.92 -5.65 -0.68
C MET A 87 -6.13 -6.90 -1.13
N HIS A 88 -6.36 -8.01 -0.42
CA HIS A 88 -5.71 -9.31 -0.63
C HIS A 88 -5.68 -9.78 -2.09
N GLY A 89 -4.74 -10.67 -2.37
CA GLY A 89 -4.69 -11.42 -3.62
C GLY A 89 -3.32 -11.32 -4.29
N HIS A 90 -2.74 -10.12 -4.35
CA HIS A 90 -1.35 -9.96 -4.78
C HIS A 90 -0.40 -10.58 -3.76
N SER A 91 -0.53 -10.20 -2.49
CA SER A 91 0.12 -10.80 -1.33
C SER A 91 -0.95 -11.23 -0.29
N ALA A 92 -0.52 -11.86 0.80
CA ALA A 92 -1.44 -12.37 1.83
C ALA A 92 -2.17 -11.25 2.58
N GLY A 93 -1.50 -10.13 2.85
CA GLY A 93 -2.04 -8.97 3.56
C GLY A 93 -1.89 -7.66 2.78
N MET A 94 -1.96 -7.72 1.45
CA MET A 94 -1.95 -6.54 0.58
C MET A 94 -2.94 -5.49 1.08
N THR A 95 -2.47 -4.28 1.28
CA THR A 95 -3.23 -3.17 1.88
C THR A 95 -3.26 -1.98 0.93
N ALA A 96 -4.45 -1.40 0.73
CA ALA A 96 -4.60 -0.10 0.09
C ALA A 96 -4.79 0.99 1.15
N ILE A 97 -4.40 2.21 0.83
CA ILE A 97 -4.48 3.36 1.74
C ILE A 97 -5.38 4.42 1.10
N ARG A 98 -6.45 4.80 1.79
CA ARG A 98 -7.28 5.95 1.45
C ARG A 98 -6.71 7.20 2.11
N VAL A 99 -6.48 8.24 1.32
CA VAL A 99 -5.93 9.54 1.76
C VAL A 99 -6.92 10.64 1.43
N GLY A 100 -7.36 11.38 2.44
CA GLY A 100 -8.28 12.51 2.30
C GLY A 100 -9.59 12.34 3.07
N SER A 101 -10.49 13.30 2.90
CA SER A 101 -11.76 13.37 3.63
C SER A 101 -12.83 12.47 3.02
N LYS A 102 -14.04 12.48 3.59
CA LYS A 102 -15.20 11.77 3.00
C LYS A 102 -15.69 12.43 1.71
N ASP A 103 -15.48 13.74 1.57
CA ASP A 103 -15.97 14.51 0.43
C ASP A 103 -15.05 14.39 -0.79
N ARG A 104 -13.75 14.15 -0.56
CA ARG A 104 -12.74 13.99 -1.60
C ARG A 104 -11.55 13.20 -1.08
N TYR A 105 -11.20 12.11 -1.78
CA TYR A 105 -10.07 11.26 -1.40
C TYR A 105 -9.36 10.62 -2.59
N LEU A 106 -8.16 10.12 -2.32
CA LEU A 106 -7.35 9.28 -3.19
C LEU A 106 -7.22 7.88 -2.59
N ILE A 107 -6.93 6.89 -3.44
CA ILE A 107 -6.56 5.55 -3.03
C ILE A 107 -5.15 5.25 -3.52
N ILE A 108 -4.22 4.92 -2.63
CA ILE A 108 -2.94 4.29 -2.95
C ILE A 108 -3.18 2.79 -2.89
N ALA A 109 -3.31 2.15 -4.06
CA ALA A 109 -3.65 0.74 -4.18
C ALA A 109 -2.44 -0.19 -4.27
N GLY A 110 -1.23 0.35 -4.45
CA GLY A 110 -0.01 -0.44 -4.68
C GLY A 110 -0.22 -1.49 -5.79
N ASP A 111 0.14 -2.73 -5.50
CA ASP A 111 0.04 -3.88 -6.41
C ASP A 111 -1.33 -4.59 -6.40
N ALA A 112 -2.36 -4.02 -5.75
CA ALA A 112 -3.72 -4.54 -5.83
C ALA A 112 -4.32 -4.41 -7.25
N GLY A 113 -3.67 -3.64 -8.13
CA GLY A 113 -3.92 -3.57 -9.57
C GLY A 113 -2.70 -3.02 -10.33
N TYR A 114 -2.67 -3.19 -11.66
CA TYR A 114 -1.58 -2.77 -12.55
C TYR A 114 -2.02 -1.64 -13.51
N GLY A 115 -2.89 -0.75 -13.06
CA GLY A 115 -3.41 0.38 -13.85
C GLY A 115 -4.89 0.26 -14.20
N ARG A 116 -5.42 1.24 -14.96
CA ARG A 116 -6.84 1.25 -15.40
C ARG A 116 -7.34 -0.06 -16.00
N PRO A 117 -6.57 -0.80 -16.82
CA PRO A 117 -7.02 -2.08 -17.37
C PRO A 117 -7.32 -3.15 -16.30
N SER A 118 -6.67 -3.11 -15.13
CA SER A 118 -6.88 -4.11 -14.08
C SER A 118 -8.29 -4.07 -13.51
N TRP A 119 -8.84 -2.89 -13.23
CA TRP A 119 -10.22 -2.78 -12.74
C TRP A 119 -11.27 -2.59 -13.86
N GLN A 120 -10.88 -2.06 -15.02
CA GLN A 120 -11.80 -1.92 -16.16
C GLN A 120 -12.03 -3.24 -16.89
N ARG A 121 -10.98 -4.04 -17.08
CA ARG A 121 -10.97 -5.26 -17.90
C ARG A 121 -10.64 -6.54 -17.12
N GLN A 122 -10.50 -6.46 -15.79
CA GLN A 122 -10.15 -7.59 -14.92
C GLN A 122 -8.81 -8.25 -15.28
N VAL A 123 -7.84 -7.46 -15.77
CA VAL A 123 -6.48 -7.95 -16.03
C VAL A 123 -5.80 -8.19 -14.68
N LEU A 124 -5.43 -9.45 -14.46
CA LEU A 124 -4.81 -9.89 -13.23
C LEU A 124 -3.32 -9.50 -13.19
N PRO A 125 -2.79 -9.17 -12.01
CA PRO A 125 -1.36 -9.21 -11.72
C PRO A 125 -0.65 -10.43 -12.27
N GLY A 126 0.61 -10.26 -12.69
CA GLY A 126 1.47 -11.39 -13.08
C GLY A 126 1.87 -12.29 -11.90
N VAL A 127 2.01 -11.70 -10.70
CA VAL A 127 2.29 -12.40 -9.45
C VAL A 127 1.07 -12.29 -8.53
N GLU A 128 0.48 -13.43 -8.18
CA GLU A 128 -0.69 -13.51 -7.31
C GLU A 128 -0.48 -14.56 -6.22
N TRP A 129 -0.75 -14.17 -4.97
CA TRP A 129 -0.92 -15.08 -3.85
C TRP A 129 -2.21 -15.89 -3.98
N ASN A 130 -3.31 -15.23 -4.34
CA ASN A 130 -4.62 -15.86 -4.45
C ASN A 130 -5.51 -15.15 -5.49
N ARG A 131 -5.71 -15.82 -6.62
CA ARG A 131 -6.50 -15.32 -7.75
C ARG A 131 -7.96 -15.01 -7.42
N LYS A 132 -8.58 -15.74 -6.48
CA LYS A 132 -9.98 -15.50 -6.09
C LYS A 132 -10.09 -14.19 -5.30
N GLU A 133 -9.16 -13.97 -4.39
CA GLU A 133 -9.05 -12.73 -3.60
C GLU A 133 -8.68 -11.56 -4.50
N THR A 134 -7.74 -11.73 -5.45
CA THR A 134 -7.41 -10.65 -6.40
C THR A 134 -8.65 -10.20 -7.18
N LYS A 135 -9.48 -11.13 -7.66
CA LYS A 135 -10.73 -10.78 -8.35
C LYS A 135 -11.71 -10.01 -7.44
N GLN A 136 -11.74 -10.30 -6.14
CA GLN A 136 -12.57 -9.57 -5.19
C GLN A 136 -12.01 -8.15 -4.96
N SER A 137 -10.71 -8.03 -4.78
CA SER A 137 -10.01 -6.74 -4.66
C SER A 137 -10.19 -5.87 -5.91
N LEU A 138 -10.08 -6.42 -7.11
CA LEU A 138 -10.35 -5.68 -8.36
C LEU A 138 -11.80 -5.19 -8.45
N LYS A 139 -12.78 -5.96 -7.95
CA LYS A 139 -14.18 -5.50 -7.87
C LYS A 139 -14.33 -4.34 -6.87
N LYS A 140 -13.65 -4.40 -5.73
CA LYS A 140 -13.62 -3.29 -4.75
C LYS A 140 -13.00 -2.03 -5.38
N LEU A 141 -11.85 -2.13 -6.06
CA LEU A 141 -11.24 -1.00 -6.77
C LEU A 141 -12.18 -0.41 -7.82
N ARG A 142 -12.89 -1.25 -8.57
CA ARG A 142 -13.89 -0.77 -9.54
C ARG A 142 -15.01 0.01 -8.85
N ALA A 143 -15.50 -0.45 -7.71
CA ALA A 143 -16.52 0.28 -6.95
C ALA A 143 -15.99 1.63 -6.47
N LEU A 144 -14.77 1.67 -5.92
CA LEU A 144 -14.12 2.93 -5.49
C LEU A 144 -13.89 3.88 -6.67
N ALA A 145 -13.51 3.37 -7.84
CA ALA A 145 -13.30 4.19 -9.03
C ALA A 145 -14.59 4.82 -9.60
N LEU A 146 -15.76 4.28 -9.22
CA LEU A 146 -17.07 4.82 -9.59
C LEU A 146 -17.64 5.75 -8.52
N ASP A 147 -16.98 5.86 -7.37
CA ASP A 147 -17.37 6.79 -6.32
C ASP A 147 -17.08 8.23 -6.76
N PRO A 148 -18.07 9.14 -6.79
CA PRO A 148 -17.85 10.53 -7.18
C PRO A 148 -16.88 11.29 -6.27
N HIS A 149 -16.63 10.80 -5.05
CA HIS A 149 -15.67 11.39 -4.10
C HIS A 149 -14.24 10.86 -4.29
N CYS A 150 -14.05 9.77 -5.05
CA CYS A 150 -12.73 9.22 -5.34
C CYS A 150 -12.10 9.96 -6.53
N GLU A 151 -11.12 10.80 -6.27
CA GLU A 151 -10.46 11.57 -7.33
C GLU A 151 -9.51 10.71 -8.16
N ALA A 152 -8.76 9.80 -7.53
CA ALA A 152 -7.87 8.89 -8.24
C ALA A 152 -7.54 7.64 -7.43
N ILE A 153 -7.18 6.58 -8.17
CA ILE A 153 -6.59 5.35 -7.66
C ILE A 153 -5.18 5.24 -8.23
N LEU A 154 -4.19 5.32 -7.37
CA LEU A 154 -2.76 5.27 -7.67
C LEU A 154 -2.30 3.81 -7.53
N MET A 155 -1.84 3.22 -8.63
CA MET A 155 -1.31 1.85 -8.69
C MET A 155 0.18 1.89 -9.09
N THR A 156 0.97 0.93 -8.62
CA THR A 156 2.44 0.90 -8.77
C THR A 156 2.91 1.01 -10.23
N HIS A 157 2.14 0.43 -11.15
CA HIS A 157 2.49 0.37 -12.58
C HIS A 157 1.37 0.91 -13.48
N ASP A 158 0.81 2.07 -13.16
CA ASP A 158 -0.16 2.73 -14.05
C ASP A 158 0.54 3.69 -15.03
N PRO A 159 0.76 3.30 -16.31
CA PRO A 159 1.39 4.18 -17.29
C PRO A 159 0.49 5.35 -17.71
N GLU A 160 -0.82 5.30 -17.39
CA GLU A 160 -1.78 6.33 -17.79
C GLU A 160 -1.91 7.44 -16.75
N ASN A 161 -1.43 7.23 -15.52
CA ASN A 161 -1.44 8.27 -14.50
C ASN A 161 -0.20 9.17 -14.62
N THR A 162 -0.40 10.33 -15.23
CA THR A 162 0.67 11.32 -15.47
C THR A 162 0.62 12.51 -14.50
N LYS A 163 -0.37 12.57 -13.60
CA LYS A 163 -0.54 13.69 -12.67
C LYS A 163 0.47 13.55 -11.52
N PRO A 164 1.43 14.47 -11.36
CA PRO A 164 2.49 14.34 -10.37
C PRO A 164 2.05 14.75 -8.95
N THR A 165 1.04 15.63 -8.85
CA THR A 165 0.60 16.23 -7.59
C THR A 165 -0.92 16.32 -7.54
N PHE A 166 -1.50 16.00 -6.39
CA PHE A 166 -2.92 16.17 -6.09
C PHE A 166 -3.06 17.18 -4.95
N GLU A 167 -3.98 18.14 -5.10
CA GLU A 167 -4.25 19.19 -4.11
C GLU A 167 -5.69 19.07 -3.65
N PHE A 168 -5.90 18.95 -2.34
CA PHE A 168 -7.21 18.82 -1.70
C PHE A 168 -7.22 19.57 -0.37
#